data_AF-A0A351MFJ5-F1
#
_entry.id   AF-A0A351MFJ5-F1
#
_cell.length_a   1.000
_cell.length_b   1.000
_cell.length_c   1.000
_cell.angle_alpha   90.00
_cell.angle_beta   90.00
_cell.angle_gamma   90.00
#
_symmetry.space_group_name_H-M   'P 1'
#
loop_
_entity.id
_entity.type
_entity.pdbx_description
1 polymer ?
#
loop_
_entity_poly.entity_id
_entity_poly.type
_entity_poly.pdbx_seq_one_letter_code
_entity_poly.pdbx_strand_id
1 'polypeptide(L)'
;MVGAALQLFFLRQLSFSHFDFPRWQAVLEITALGILAGFDPGLRAPPAEIPSLPIGFIIPANLLGVWAAFLIFLGILRPWLRRGGRWDGHGDLFNLVATSWLVADLLVIGLTNLDVPMPFVLPLWLYSFWVSGHALASAIPGASLRYCVAGILLALAPALVVSGLIVILTKLVAGDIGTLLGLLPAAP
;
A
#
# COMPACT_ATOMS: atom_id res chain seq x y z
N MET A 1 -1.11 -7.04 -16.68
CA MET A 1 -1.38 -6.30 -15.42
C MET A 1 -2.24 -5.04 -15.63
N VAL A 2 -1.74 -3.97 -16.29
CA VAL A 2 -2.46 -2.66 -16.38
C VAL A 2 -3.91 -2.77 -16.88
N GLY A 3 -4.16 -3.55 -17.93
CA GLY A 3 -5.52 -3.77 -18.43
C GLY A 3 -6.45 -4.43 -17.42
N ALA A 4 -5.94 -5.34 -16.57
CA ALA A 4 -6.72 -5.94 -15.49
C ALA A 4 -6.98 -4.93 -14.36
N ALA A 5 -5.97 -4.13 -14.01
CA ALA A 5 -6.10 -3.09 -12.99
C ALA A 5 -7.15 -2.03 -13.36
N LEU A 6 -7.16 -1.57 -14.62
CA LEU A 6 -8.20 -0.65 -15.12
C LEU A 6 -9.59 -1.29 -15.05
N GLN A 7 -9.71 -2.55 -15.41
CA GLN A 7 -10.99 -3.27 -15.32
C GLN A 7 -11.46 -3.40 -13.87
N LEU A 8 -10.56 -3.73 -12.93
CA LEU A 8 -10.88 -3.76 -11.49
C LEU A 8 -11.26 -2.38 -10.96
N PHE A 9 -10.58 -1.32 -11.39
CA PHE A 9 -10.91 0.05 -11.03
C PHE A 9 -12.33 0.43 -11.45
N PHE A 10 -12.86 -0.14 -12.55
CA PHE A 10 -14.27 -0.01 -12.95
C PHE A 10 -15.16 -1.15 -12.43
N LEU A 11 -14.71 -1.87 -11.39
CA LEU A 11 -15.43 -2.95 -10.71
C LEU A 11 -15.84 -4.11 -11.62
N ARG A 12 -15.14 -4.32 -12.74
CA ARG A 12 -15.39 -5.50 -13.58
C ARG A 12 -14.97 -6.77 -12.84
N GLN A 13 -15.77 -7.80 -13.04
CA GLN A 13 -15.52 -9.11 -12.47
C GLN A 13 -14.43 -9.82 -13.26
N LEU A 14 -13.33 -10.18 -12.58
CA LEU A 14 -12.23 -10.95 -13.12
C LEU A 14 -12.02 -12.23 -12.30
N SER A 15 -11.64 -13.30 -12.98
CA SER A 15 -11.20 -14.57 -12.39
C SER A 15 -9.69 -14.58 -12.16
N PHE A 16 -9.19 -15.57 -11.41
CA PHE A 16 -7.75 -15.73 -11.14
C PHE A 16 -6.87 -15.77 -12.40
N SER A 17 -7.38 -16.31 -13.51
CA SER A 17 -6.64 -16.41 -14.78
C SER A 17 -6.19 -15.07 -15.35
N HIS A 18 -6.83 -13.96 -14.95
CA HIS A 18 -6.43 -12.61 -15.35
C HIS A 18 -5.20 -12.08 -14.60
N PHE A 19 -4.79 -12.76 -13.53
CA PHE A 19 -3.67 -12.40 -12.65
C PHE A 19 -2.46 -13.32 -12.83
N ASP A 20 -2.48 -14.24 -13.80
CA ASP A 20 -1.38 -15.16 -14.15
C ASP A 20 -0.26 -14.49 -14.97
N PHE A 21 0.06 -13.24 -14.64
CA PHE A 21 1.18 -12.51 -15.25
C PHE A 21 2.46 -12.65 -14.41
N PRO A 22 3.65 -12.35 -14.97
CA PRO A 22 4.90 -12.48 -14.24
C PRO A 22 4.94 -11.64 -12.96
N ARG A 23 5.32 -12.27 -11.84
CA ARG A 23 5.42 -11.67 -10.49
C ARG A 23 6.14 -10.32 -10.46
N TRP A 24 7.17 -10.16 -11.29
CA TRP A 24 7.97 -8.94 -11.32
C TRP A 24 7.14 -7.69 -11.65
N GLN A 25 6.02 -7.81 -12.38
CA GLN A 25 5.16 -6.66 -12.68
C GLN A 25 4.51 -6.11 -11.40
N ALA A 26 3.98 -6.99 -10.55
CA ALA A 26 3.41 -6.60 -9.27
C ALA A 26 4.49 -6.09 -8.28
N VAL A 27 5.69 -6.67 -8.31
CA VAL A 27 6.83 -6.18 -7.52
C VAL A 27 7.24 -4.76 -7.94
N LEU A 28 7.29 -4.49 -9.25
CA LEU A 28 7.59 -3.16 -9.77
C LEU A 28 6.50 -2.16 -9.41
N GLU A 29 5.24 -2.57 -9.46
CA GLU A 29 4.11 -1.74 -9.03
C GLU A 29 4.25 -1.33 -7.56
N ILE A 30 4.38 -2.29 -6.64
CA ILE A 30 4.47 -1.99 -5.19
C ILE A 30 5.67 -1.09 -4.91
N THR A 31 6.80 -1.37 -5.58
CA THR A 31 8.00 -0.54 -5.50
C THR A 31 7.75 0.87 -6.03
N ALA A 32 7.08 1.02 -7.18
CA ALA A 32 6.76 2.32 -7.75
C ALA A 32 5.82 3.13 -6.84
N LEU A 33 4.78 2.51 -6.29
CA LEU A 33 3.88 3.16 -5.33
C LEU A 33 4.66 3.62 -4.10
N GLY A 34 5.54 2.79 -3.55
CA GLY A 34 6.38 3.16 -2.42
C GLY A 34 7.34 4.32 -2.69
N ILE A 35 7.97 4.34 -3.86
CA ILE A 35 8.85 5.44 -4.28
C ILE A 35 8.03 6.72 -4.46
N LEU A 36 6.90 6.66 -5.17
CA LEU A 36 6.05 7.80 -5.48
C LEU A 36 5.42 8.41 -4.22
N ALA A 37 5.03 7.58 -3.25
CA ALA A 37 4.52 8.04 -1.95
C ALA A 37 5.59 8.81 -1.17
N GLY A 38 6.88 8.52 -1.36
CA GLY A 38 7.99 9.26 -0.76
C GLY A 38 8.14 10.70 -1.25
N PHE A 39 7.44 11.11 -2.31
CA PHE A 39 7.44 12.48 -2.82
C PHE A 39 6.35 13.37 -2.21
N ASP A 40 5.53 12.84 -1.30
CA ASP A 40 4.48 13.58 -0.59
C ASP A 40 5.05 14.90 -0.02
N PRO A 41 4.54 16.07 -0.45
CA PRO A 41 4.97 17.37 0.05
C PRO A 41 4.85 17.50 1.57
N GLY A 42 3.83 16.90 2.19
CA GLY A 42 3.62 16.90 3.64
C GLY A 42 4.73 16.17 4.42
N LEU A 43 5.40 15.20 3.78
CA LEU A 43 6.56 14.53 4.36
C LEU A 43 7.86 15.34 4.21
N ARG A 44 7.91 16.23 3.22
CA ARG A 44 9.09 17.04 2.88
C ARG A 44 9.10 18.41 3.53
N ALA A 45 7.93 18.93 3.89
CA ALA A 45 7.76 20.19 4.62
C ALA A 45 7.04 19.95 5.96
N PRO A 46 7.65 19.20 6.89
CA PRO A 46 7.04 19.00 8.20
C PRO A 46 6.94 20.32 8.97
N PRO A 47 6.04 20.42 9.97
CA PRO A 47 5.98 21.56 10.88
C PRO A 47 7.37 21.89 11.45
N ALA A 48 7.64 23.18 11.71
CA ALA A 48 8.97 23.67 12.13
C ALA A 48 9.56 22.97 13.38
N GLU A 49 8.70 22.33 14.18
CA GLU A 49 9.06 21.56 15.38
C GLU A 49 9.64 20.17 15.08
N ILE A 50 9.52 19.69 13.84
CA ILE A 50 9.96 18.36 13.43
C ILE A 50 11.10 18.51 12.40
N PRO A 51 12.31 17.96 12.66
CA PRO A 51 13.39 17.99 11.71
C PRO A 51 12.99 17.37 10.37
N SER A 52 13.20 18.11 9.27
CA SER A 52 12.99 17.60 7.92
C SER A 52 14.03 16.55 7.58
N LEU A 53 13.58 15.36 7.16
CA LEU A 53 14.51 14.34 6.69
C LEU A 53 14.96 14.63 5.27
N PRO A 54 16.24 14.37 4.94
CA PRO A 54 16.68 14.34 3.57
C PRO A 54 15.85 13.34 2.75
N ILE A 55 15.59 13.67 1.49
CA ILE A 55 14.80 12.83 0.59
C ILE A 55 15.37 11.40 0.44
N GLY A 56 16.70 11.26 0.59
CA GLY A 56 17.41 9.99 0.58
C GLY A 56 17.02 9.04 1.73
N PHE A 57 16.38 9.53 2.79
CA PHE A 57 15.80 8.72 3.85
C PHE A 57 14.27 8.58 3.73
N ILE A 58 13.58 9.63 3.23
CA ILE A 58 12.12 9.61 3.06
C ILE A 58 11.68 8.55 2.03
N ILE A 59 12.35 8.48 0.89
CA ILE A 59 11.98 7.54 -0.18
C ILE A 59 12.16 6.08 0.28
N PRO A 60 13.32 5.66 0.84
CA PRO A 60 13.46 4.30 1.37
C PRO A 60 12.48 3.98 2.51
N ALA A 61 12.21 4.93 3.41
CA ALA A 61 11.25 4.72 4.50
C ALA A 61 9.83 4.41 3.97
N ASN A 62 9.35 5.20 3.00
CA ASN A 62 8.04 4.98 2.38
C ASN A 62 8.00 3.71 1.56
N LEU A 63 9.05 3.43 0.79
CA LEU A 63 9.17 2.18 0.05
C LEU A 63 9.03 0.96 0.99
N LEU A 64 9.77 0.96 2.10
CA LEU A 64 9.70 -0.11 3.10
C LEU A 64 8.32 -0.16 3.78
N GLY A 65 7.73 0.99 4.09
CA GLY A 65 6.39 1.08 4.69
C GLY A 65 5.30 0.48 3.79
N VAL A 66 5.29 0.84 2.51
CA VAL A 66 4.35 0.30 1.51
C VAL A 66 4.53 -1.21 1.33
N TRP A 67 5.78 -1.69 1.22
CA TRP A 67 6.07 -3.11 1.16
C TRP A 67 5.59 -3.86 2.41
N ALA A 68 5.87 -3.33 3.60
CA ALA A 68 5.42 -3.94 4.84
C ALA A 68 3.89 -3.99 4.94
N ALA A 69 3.21 -2.90 4.60
CA ALA A 69 1.75 -2.85 4.54
C ALA A 69 1.22 -3.93 3.59
N PHE A 70 1.72 -3.98 2.36
CA PHE A 70 1.32 -4.98 1.37
C PHE A 70 1.51 -6.43 1.86
N LEU A 71 2.66 -6.73 2.47
CA LEU A 71 2.94 -8.06 3.01
C LEU A 71 2.04 -8.42 4.19
N ILE A 72 1.69 -7.45 5.04
CA ILE A 72 0.71 -7.64 6.13
C ILE A 72 -0.66 -7.98 5.56
N PHE A 73 -1.11 -7.24 4.53
CA PHE A 73 -2.33 -7.57 3.81
C PHE A 73 -2.32 -9.00 3.30
N LEU A 74 -1.26 -9.45 2.64
CA LEU A 74 -1.16 -10.85 2.19
C LEU A 74 -1.13 -11.85 3.35
N GLY A 75 -0.37 -11.55 4.40
CA GLY A 75 -0.24 -12.40 5.58
C GLY A 75 -1.56 -12.61 6.31
N ILE A 76 -2.44 -11.61 6.31
CA ILE A 76 -3.76 -11.68 6.95
C ILE A 76 -4.82 -12.22 5.99
N LEU A 77 -4.87 -11.70 4.75
CA LEU A 77 -5.88 -12.07 3.77
C LEU A 77 -5.76 -13.54 3.37
N ARG A 78 -4.54 -14.08 3.18
CA ARG A 78 -4.36 -15.46 2.73
C ARG A 78 -5.00 -16.49 3.68
N PRO A 79 -4.70 -16.51 4.99
CA PRO A 79 -5.37 -17.41 5.91
C PRO A 79 -6.84 -17.03 6.12
N TRP A 80 -7.19 -15.73 6.13
CA TRP A 80 -8.58 -15.28 6.26
C TRP A 80 -9.47 -15.87 5.16
N LEU A 81 -9.08 -15.71 3.89
CA LEU A 81 -9.85 -16.18 2.73
C LEU A 81 -9.95 -17.71 2.65
N ARG A 82 -9.01 -18.46 3.24
CA ARG A 82 -9.07 -19.93 3.32
C ARG A 82 -9.99 -20.45 4.42
N ARG A 83 -10.39 -19.62 5.39
CA ARG A 83 -11.25 -20.06 6.50
C ARG A 83 -12.56 -20.64 5.96
N GLY A 84 -13.01 -21.74 6.55
CA GLY A 84 -14.26 -22.40 6.18
C GLY A 84 -14.30 -22.94 4.76
N GLY A 85 -13.14 -23.21 4.14
CA GLY A 85 -13.07 -23.80 2.79
C GLY A 85 -13.50 -22.86 1.66
N ARG A 86 -13.56 -21.54 1.91
CA ARG A 86 -14.02 -20.54 0.93
C ARG A 86 -13.07 -20.38 -0.27
N TRP A 87 -11.79 -20.66 -0.04
CA TRP A 87 -10.73 -20.63 -1.04
C TRP A 87 -9.78 -21.79 -0.78
N ASP A 88 -9.45 -22.53 -1.83
CA ASP A 88 -8.50 -23.64 -1.83
C ASP A 88 -7.03 -23.19 -1.87
N GLY A 89 -6.79 -21.91 -2.13
CA GLY A 89 -5.46 -21.37 -2.28
C GLY A 89 -4.90 -21.38 -3.71
N HIS A 90 -5.72 -21.78 -4.69
CA HIS A 90 -5.35 -21.75 -6.10
C HIS A 90 -5.44 -20.33 -6.67
N GLY A 91 -4.59 -20.03 -7.66
CA GLY A 91 -4.47 -18.70 -8.25
C GLY A 91 -3.55 -17.76 -7.49
N ASP A 92 -3.22 -16.64 -8.14
CA ASP A 92 -2.21 -15.72 -7.65
C ASP A 92 -2.78 -14.56 -6.82
N LEU A 93 -2.92 -14.77 -5.51
CA LEU A 93 -3.40 -13.75 -4.59
C LEU A 93 -2.48 -12.52 -4.52
N PHE A 94 -1.16 -12.68 -4.63
CA PHE A 94 -0.22 -11.55 -4.58
C PHE A 94 -0.44 -10.64 -5.79
N ASN A 95 -0.51 -11.21 -6.99
CA ASN A 95 -0.75 -10.43 -8.20
C ASN A 95 -2.14 -9.81 -8.19
N LEU A 96 -3.16 -10.53 -7.70
CA LEU A 96 -4.51 -10.00 -7.58
C LEU A 96 -4.55 -8.78 -6.66
N VAL A 97 -4.00 -8.89 -5.45
CA VAL A 97 -4.05 -7.80 -4.47
C VAL A 97 -3.28 -6.59 -4.98
N ALA A 98 -2.07 -6.78 -5.52
CA ALA A 98 -1.30 -5.70 -6.14
C ALA A 98 -2.12 -5.02 -7.24
N THR A 99 -2.54 -5.78 -8.26
CA THR A 99 -3.30 -5.26 -9.41
C THR A 99 -4.57 -4.50 -8.99
N SER A 100 -5.23 -4.92 -7.90
CA SER A 100 -6.44 -4.27 -7.40
C SER A 100 -6.19 -2.89 -6.81
N TRP A 101 -4.96 -2.60 -6.37
CA TRP A 101 -4.56 -1.33 -5.79
C TRP A 101 -4.04 -0.36 -6.84
N LEU A 102 -3.34 -0.86 -7.85
CA LEU A 102 -2.59 -0.07 -8.85
C LEU A 102 -3.22 1.27 -9.20
N VAL A 103 -4.43 1.26 -9.80
CA VAL A 103 -5.01 2.47 -10.38
C VAL A 103 -5.50 3.42 -9.30
N ALA A 104 -6.19 2.92 -8.28
CA ALA A 104 -6.72 3.75 -7.21
C ALA A 104 -5.58 4.37 -6.38
N ASP A 105 -4.58 3.58 -6.01
CA ASP A 105 -3.45 4.03 -5.20
C ASP A 105 -2.54 4.97 -6.00
N LEU A 106 -2.31 4.72 -7.29
CA LEU A 106 -1.54 5.64 -8.13
C LEU A 106 -2.23 7.01 -8.25
N LEU A 107 -3.56 7.03 -8.37
CA LEU A 107 -4.33 8.28 -8.39
C LEU A 107 -4.32 8.97 -7.02
N VAL A 108 -4.46 8.22 -5.91
CA VAL A 108 -4.34 8.77 -4.55
C VAL A 108 -2.97 9.42 -4.36
N ILE A 109 -1.89 8.70 -4.63
CA ILE A 109 -0.51 9.19 -4.48
C ILE A 109 -0.27 10.37 -5.43
N GLY A 110 -0.75 10.29 -6.67
CA GLY A 110 -0.62 11.37 -7.64
C GLY A 110 -1.30 12.65 -7.18
N LEU A 111 -2.53 12.57 -6.66
CA LEU A 111 -3.26 13.72 -6.12
C LEU A 111 -2.59 14.29 -4.88
N THR A 112 -2.12 13.43 -3.96
CA THR A 112 -1.36 13.86 -2.78
C THR A 112 -0.08 14.60 -3.19
N ASN A 113 0.64 14.09 -4.18
CA ASN A 113 1.85 14.73 -4.70
C ASN A 113 1.59 16.08 -5.40
N LEU A 114 0.34 16.34 -5.79
CA LEU A 114 -0.13 17.61 -6.34
C LEU A 114 -0.73 18.55 -5.27
N ASP A 115 -0.50 18.26 -3.97
CA ASP A 115 -1.04 19.02 -2.83
C ASP A 115 -2.57 19.12 -2.82
N VAL A 116 -3.26 18.12 -3.37
CA VAL A 116 -4.72 18.05 -3.30
C VAL A 116 -5.16 17.78 -1.86
N PRO A 117 -6.05 18.59 -1.27
CA PRO A 117 -6.46 18.42 0.12
C PRO A 117 -7.08 17.06 0.41
N MET A 118 -6.78 16.51 1.59
CA MET A 118 -7.22 15.18 2.03
C MET A 118 -8.73 14.91 1.86
N PRO A 119 -9.67 15.87 2.09
CA PRO A 119 -11.09 15.62 1.86
C PRO A 119 -11.45 15.18 0.44
N PHE A 120 -10.64 15.53 -0.57
CA PHE A 120 -10.84 15.12 -1.96
C PHE A 120 -10.12 13.82 -2.31
N VAL A 121 -9.03 13.50 -1.60
CA VAL A 121 -8.25 12.25 -1.79
C VAL A 121 -8.88 11.09 -1.02
N LEU A 122 -9.45 11.35 0.15
CA LEU A 122 -10.02 10.34 1.05
C LEU A 122 -11.08 9.44 0.39
N PRO A 123 -12.05 9.95 -0.40
CA PRO A 123 -13.03 9.10 -1.06
C PRO A 123 -12.38 8.09 -2.02
N LEU A 124 -11.32 8.49 -2.72
CA LEU A 124 -10.59 7.64 -3.64
C LEU A 124 -9.76 6.58 -2.90
N TRP A 125 -9.16 6.97 -1.77
CA TRP A 125 -8.46 6.02 -0.90
C TRP A 125 -9.43 4.97 -0.33
N LEU A 126 -10.61 5.38 0.13
CA LEU A 126 -11.66 4.46 0.57
C LEU A 126 -12.18 3.58 -0.59
N TYR A 127 -12.25 4.14 -1.80
CA TYR A 127 -12.61 3.41 -3.01
C TYR A 127 -11.61 2.29 -3.33
N SER A 128 -10.31 2.48 -3.07
CA SER A 128 -9.29 1.44 -3.25
C SER A 128 -9.61 0.15 -2.46
N PHE A 129 -10.09 0.29 -1.21
CA PHE A 129 -10.53 -0.86 -0.41
C PHE A 129 -11.77 -1.54 -1.00
N TRP A 130 -12.68 -0.75 -1.57
CA TRP A 130 -13.86 -1.29 -2.24
C TRP A 130 -13.49 -2.08 -3.49
N VAL A 131 -12.61 -1.53 -4.34
CA VAL A 131 -12.07 -2.20 -5.53
C VAL A 131 -11.39 -3.52 -5.14
N SER A 132 -10.57 -3.49 -4.10
CA SER A 132 -9.90 -4.68 -3.56
C SER A 132 -10.89 -5.75 -3.10
N GLY A 133 -11.92 -5.35 -2.35
CA GLY A 133 -12.95 -6.27 -1.88
C GLY A 133 -13.72 -6.91 -3.03
N HIS A 134 -14.03 -6.12 -4.06
CA HIS A 134 -14.71 -6.57 -5.26
C HIS A 134 -13.84 -7.51 -6.11
N ALA A 135 -12.55 -7.20 -6.25
CA ALA A 135 -11.57 -8.05 -6.94
C ALA A 135 -11.46 -9.42 -6.26
N LEU A 136 -11.34 -9.45 -4.93
CA LEU A 136 -11.26 -10.67 -4.14
C LEU A 136 -12.55 -11.50 -4.25
N ALA A 137 -13.72 -10.89 -4.07
CA ALA A 137 -15.00 -11.59 -4.15
C ALA A 137 -15.30 -12.11 -5.56
N SER A 138 -14.84 -11.41 -6.59
CA SER A 138 -14.94 -11.84 -7.98
C SER A 138 -14.04 -13.04 -8.28
N ALA A 139 -12.78 -13.01 -7.82
CA ALA A 139 -11.83 -14.09 -8.09
C ALA A 139 -12.03 -15.32 -7.21
N ILE A 140 -12.66 -15.16 -6.04
CA ILE A 140 -12.92 -16.21 -5.06
C ILE A 140 -14.44 -16.35 -4.85
N PRO A 141 -15.14 -17.18 -5.65
CA PRO A 141 -16.59 -17.29 -5.58
C PRO A 141 -17.14 -17.72 -4.20
N GLY A 142 -16.35 -18.46 -3.42
CA GLY A 142 -16.72 -18.86 -2.06
C GLY A 142 -16.62 -17.75 -1.00
N ALA A 143 -16.05 -16.59 -1.34
CA ALA A 143 -15.87 -15.46 -0.44
C ALA A 143 -16.80 -14.30 -0.85
N SER A 144 -17.80 -14.00 -0.01
CA SER A 144 -18.72 -12.89 -0.27
C SER A 144 -18.00 -11.53 -0.17
N LEU A 145 -18.50 -10.52 -0.87
CA LEU A 145 -17.95 -9.16 -0.83
C LEU A 145 -17.78 -8.61 0.58
N ARG A 146 -18.79 -8.79 1.44
CA ARG A 146 -18.73 -8.36 2.85
C ARG A 146 -17.61 -9.05 3.61
N TYR A 147 -17.37 -10.33 3.32
CA TYR A 147 -16.30 -11.11 3.94
C TYR A 147 -14.91 -10.65 3.48
N CYS A 148 -14.76 -10.33 2.19
CA CYS A 148 -13.54 -9.77 1.62
C CYS A 148 -13.21 -8.39 2.20
N VAL A 149 -14.20 -7.48 2.24
CA VAL A 149 -14.06 -6.14 2.83
C VAL A 149 -13.71 -6.23 4.32
N ALA A 150 -14.34 -7.14 5.07
CA ALA A 150 -13.98 -7.38 6.47
C ALA A 150 -12.52 -7.83 6.63
N GLY A 151 -12.02 -8.68 5.73
CA GLY A 151 -10.61 -9.10 5.72
C GLY A 151 -9.64 -7.95 5.43
N ILE A 152 -10.01 -7.06 4.50
CA ILE A 152 -9.24 -5.86 4.16
C ILE A 152 -9.18 -4.92 5.36
N LEU A 153 -10.32 -4.63 6.00
CA LEU A 153 -10.37 -3.77 7.19
C LEU A 153 -9.61 -4.37 8.37
N LEU A 154 -9.66 -5.70 8.54
CA LEU A 154 -8.87 -6.41 9.54
C LEU A 154 -7.37 -6.26 9.31
N ALA A 155 -6.93 -6.28 8.04
CA ALA A 155 -5.54 -6.09 7.68
C ALA A 155 -5.07 -4.63 7.73
N LEU A 156 -5.99 -3.68 7.56
CA LEU A 156 -5.68 -2.25 7.50
C LEU A 156 -5.02 -1.74 8.78
N ALA A 157 -5.59 -2.04 9.96
CA ALA A 157 -5.06 -1.55 11.22
C ALA A 157 -3.58 -1.95 11.47
N PRO A 158 -3.19 -3.24 11.41
CA PRO A 158 -1.78 -3.61 11.56
C PRO A 158 -0.90 -3.09 10.42
N ALA A 159 -1.42 -2.98 9.19
CA ALA A 159 -0.66 -2.42 8.08
C ALA A 159 -0.29 -0.95 8.31
N LEU A 160 -1.25 -0.13 8.78
CA LEU A 160 -1.01 1.27 9.12
C LEU A 160 -0.03 1.41 10.30
N VAL A 161 -0.19 0.60 11.35
CA VAL A 161 0.71 0.63 12.51
C VAL A 161 2.13 0.29 12.11
N VAL A 162 2.36 -0.81 11.39
CA VAL A 162 3.72 -1.23 11.01
C VAL A 162 4.34 -0.27 9.99
N SER A 163 3.57 0.19 9.00
CA SER A 163 4.07 1.19 8.04
C SER A 163 4.46 2.49 8.75
N GLY A 164 3.65 2.96 9.69
CA GLY A 164 3.95 4.14 10.51
C GLY A 164 5.20 3.94 11.37
N LEU A 165 5.35 2.78 12.01
CA LEU A 165 6.52 2.44 12.81
C LEU A 165 7.80 2.41 11.96
N ILE A 166 7.76 1.86 10.74
CA ILE A 166 8.91 1.85 9.83
C ILE A 166 9.35 3.27 9.50
N VAL A 167 8.38 4.15 9.19
CA VAL A 167 8.69 5.56 8.91
C VAL A 167 9.34 6.20 10.13
N ILE A 168 8.76 6.05 11.34
CA ILE A 168 9.30 6.60 12.59
C ILE A 168 10.70 6.08 12.88
N LEU A 169 10.92 4.76 12.82
CA LEU A 169 12.23 4.14 13.05
C LEU A 169 13.27 4.64 12.05
N THR A 170 12.89 4.80 10.78
CA THR A 170 13.79 5.36 9.77
C THR A 170 14.15 6.80 10.09
N LYS A 171 13.21 7.59 10.65
CA LYS A 171 13.52 8.97 11.12
C LYS A 171 14.57 8.95 12.23
N LEU A 172 14.41 8.07 13.21
CA LEU A 172 15.33 7.95 14.35
C LEU A 172 16.73 7.55 13.87
N VAL A 173 16.82 6.47 13.08
CA VAL A 173 18.10 5.99 12.54
C VAL A 173 18.78 7.03 11.66
N ALA A 174 18.02 7.76 10.84
CA ALA A 174 18.58 8.84 10.02
C ALA A 174 19.08 10.02 10.85
N GLY A 175 18.42 10.33 11.98
CA GLY A 175 18.92 11.30 12.96
C GLY A 175 20.24 10.87 13.58
N ASP A 176 20.33 9.62 14.03
CA ASP A 176 21.55 9.04 14.61
C ASP A 176 22.70 9.01 13.60
N ILE A 177 22.44 8.61 12.35
CA ILE A 177 23.43 8.64 11.27
C ILE A 177 23.84 10.09 10.96
N GLY A 178 22.88 11.02 10.90
CA GLY A 178 23.15 12.42 10.60
C GLY A 178 24.02 13.09 11.67
N THR A 179 23.78 12.79 12.95
CA THR A 179 24.62 13.26 14.06
C THR A 179 26.01 12.61 14.03
N LEU A 180 26.09 11.29 13.80
CA LEU A 180 27.35 10.55 13.69
C LEU A 180 28.23 11.04 12.53
N LEU A 181 27.61 11.43 11.40
CA LEU A 181 28.30 11.98 10.23
C LEU A 181 28.57 13.50 10.34
N GLY A 182 28.20 14.15 11.44
CA GLY A 182 28.37 15.60 11.63
C GLY A 182 27.49 16.47 10.71
N LEU A 183 26.44 15.88 10.13
CA LEU A 183 25.48 16.55 9.24
C LEU A 183 24.33 17.21 10.01
N LEU A 184 24.12 16.80 11.27
CA LEU A 184 23.12 17.35 12.18
C LEU A 184 23.80 17.73 13.51
N PRO A 185 23.34 18.80 14.20
CA PRO A 185 23.83 19.12 15.52
C PRO A 185 23.54 17.97 16.49
N ALA A 186 24.51 17.63 17.35
CA ALA A 186 24.28 16.71 18.46
C ALA A 186 23.16 17.25 19.35
N ALA A 187 22.23 16.40 19.75
CA ALA A 187 21.21 16.78 20.72
C ALA A 187 21.90 17.30 22.01
N PRO A 188 21.40 18.39 22.62
CA PRO A 188 21.98 18.94 23.85
C PRO A 188 21.88 17.96 25.03
#